data_AF-A0A8H4XGX6-F1
#
_entry.id   AF-A0A8H4XGX6-F1
#
_cell.length_a   1.000
_cell.length_b   1.000
_cell.length_c   1.000
_cell.angle_alpha   90.00
_cell.angle_beta   90.00
_cell.angle_gamma   90.00
#
_symmetry.space_group_name_H-M   'P 1'
#
loop_
_entity.id
_entity.type
_entity.pdbx_description
1 polymer ?
#
loop_
_entity_poly.entity_id
_entity_poly.type
_entity_poly.pdbx_seq_one_letter_code
_entity_poly.pdbx_strand_id
1 'polypeptide(L)'
;MTDGSERLRSSTGQMAPLLTGIEAPSVTLATSDDFFPEDHLESARPRSGMRMAFMNMANSIIGAGIIGQPYALKQAGMVTGIVLLVVLTITVDWTIRLIVVNSKMSGADSFQATMQHCFGRSGLIAISIAQWAFAFGGMIAFCIIVGDTIPHVFAALFPSLRDMQFLWLLTDRRAVIVLFILCISYPLSLYRDIAKLAKASALALVSMLVIVVTVVIQGFRVPSELRGDLKGNLIINSGFFQAVGVISFAFVC
;
A
#
# COMPACT_ATOMS: atom_id res chain seq x y z
N MET A 1 -75.76 44.94 -27.13
CA MET A 1 -74.90 44.91 -28.34
C MET A 1 -73.65 44.15 -27.97
N THR A 2 -73.46 42.96 -28.57
CA THR A 2 -72.18 42.28 -28.94
C THR A 2 -71.04 42.32 -27.91
N ASP A 3 -70.37 41.24 -27.48
CA ASP A 3 -69.92 39.99 -28.13
C ASP A 3 -69.17 39.25 -26.97
N GLY A 4 -69.20 37.93 -26.72
CA GLY A 4 -68.94 36.82 -27.62
C GLY A 4 -67.49 36.32 -27.43
N SER A 5 -67.29 35.20 -26.70
CA SER A 5 -66.24 34.17 -26.91
C SER A 5 -66.16 33.26 -25.66
N GLU A 6 -66.96 32.19 -25.61
CA GLU A 6 -66.60 30.80 -25.97
C GLU A 6 -66.06 29.97 -24.79
N ARG A 7 -66.95 29.16 -24.21
CA ARG A 7 -66.62 27.95 -23.46
C ARG A 7 -67.29 26.76 -24.17
N LEU A 8 -66.49 25.87 -24.77
CA LEU A 8 -66.87 24.49 -25.12
C LEU A 8 -65.74 23.58 -24.63
N ARG A 9 -65.96 22.80 -23.56
CA ARG A 9 -66.57 21.45 -23.49
C ARG A 9 -65.63 20.34 -23.95
N SER A 10 -65.44 19.36 -23.04
CA SER A 10 -65.35 17.89 -23.25
C SER A 10 -64.19 17.29 -22.43
N SER A 11 -64.44 16.77 -21.24
CA SER A 11 -64.71 15.34 -20.94
C SER A 11 -63.61 14.39 -21.41
N THR A 12 -62.91 13.73 -20.46
CA THR A 12 -62.68 12.27 -20.38
C THR A 12 -61.59 11.95 -19.34
N GLY A 13 -61.85 10.98 -18.47
CA GLY A 13 -60.80 10.10 -17.94
C GLY A 13 -60.08 10.55 -16.67
N GLN A 14 -60.62 10.14 -15.53
CA GLN A 14 -59.90 10.01 -14.27
C GLN A 14 -58.77 8.97 -14.44
N MET A 15 -57.52 9.42 -14.48
CA MET A 15 -56.34 8.60 -14.19
C MET A 15 -55.41 9.39 -13.28
N ALA A 16 -55.65 9.28 -11.97
CA ALA A 16 -54.68 9.68 -10.98
C ALA A 16 -53.44 8.77 -11.11
N PRO A 17 -52.22 9.30 -11.23
CA PRO A 17 -51.02 8.49 -11.27
C PRO A 17 -50.81 7.86 -9.88
N LEU A 18 -50.98 6.53 -9.81
CA LEU A 18 -51.00 5.71 -8.58
C LEU A 18 -49.63 5.51 -7.89
N LEU A 19 -48.64 6.37 -8.12
CA LEU A 19 -47.28 6.24 -7.55
C LEU A 19 -46.58 7.61 -7.34
N THR A 20 -47.24 8.59 -6.70
CA THR A 20 -46.62 9.88 -6.32
C THR A 20 -45.85 9.85 -5.00
N GLY A 21 -45.58 8.67 -4.43
CA GLY A 21 -44.97 8.52 -3.09
C GLY A 21 -43.69 7.69 -3.01
N ILE A 22 -43.12 7.27 -4.15
CA ILE A 22 -41.87 6.50 -4.16
C ILE A 22 -40.84 7.29 -4.96
N GLU A 23 -40.12 8.17 -4.27
CA GLU A 23 -38.82 8.61 -4.74
C GLU A 23 -37.87 7.41 -4.77
N ALA A 24 -37.07 7.30 -5.83
CA ALA A 24 -36.03 6.29 -5.87
C ALA A 24 -35.09 6.48 -4.65
N PRO A 25 -34.62 5.41 -4.00
CA PRO A 25 -33.77 5.51 -2.81
C PRO A 25 -32.47 6.30 -3.05
N SER A 26 -32.03 6.45 -4.31
CA SER A 26 -30.92 7.33 -4.69
C SER A 26 -31.23 8.83 -4.53
N VAL A 27 -32.50 9.22 -4.67
CA VAL A 27 -32.95 10.62 -4.56
C VAL A 27 -33.18 10.97 -3.09
N THR A 28 -33.80 10.08 -2.31
CA THR A 28 -33.96 10.28 -0.85
C THR A 28 -32.61 10.36 -0.11
N LEU A 29 -31.58 9.63 -0.58
CA LEU A 29 -30.21 9.74 -0.06
C LEU A 29 -29.49 11.04 -0.48
N ALA A 30 -29.91 11.67 -1.58
CA ALA A 30 -29.36 12.94 -2.04
C ALA A 30 -30.03 14.16 -1.36
N THR A 31 -31.28 14.00 -0.89
CA THR A 31 -32.07 15.07 -0.26
C THR A 31 -32.12 14.97 1.28
N SER A 32 -31.48 13.98 1.90
CA SER A 32 -31.32 13.98 3.35
C SER A 32 -30.37 15.12 3.77
N ASP A 33 -30.82 16.00 4.65
CA ASP A 33 -30.08 17.16 5.24
C ASP A 33 -28.72 16.81 5.90
N ASP A 34 -28.30 15.55 5.87
CA ASP A 34 -27.03 15.02 6.41
C ASP A 34 -26.01 14.62 5.32
N PHE A 35 -26.34 14.71 4.02
CA PHE A 35 -25.41 14.38 2.94
C PHE A 35 -24.76 15.66 2.39
N PHE A 36 -23.72 16.13 3.06
CA PHE A 36 -22.86 17.20 2.53
C PHE A 36 -21.76 16.58 1.66
N PRO A 37 -21.81 16.71 0.32
CA PRO A 37 -20.76 16.17 -0.54
C PRO A 37 -19.38 16.79 -0.24
N GLU A 38 -19.35 17.98 0.37
CA GLU A 38 -18.14 18.67 0.83
C GLU A 38 -17.37 17.89 1.91
N ASP A 39 -18.07 17.25 2.84
CA ASP A 39 -17.45 16.42 3.90
C ASP A 39 -16.84 15.11 3.36
N HIS A 40 -17.22 14.74 2.14
CA HIS A 40 -16.69 13.58 1.42
C HIS A 40 -15.64 13.94 0.37
N LEU A 41 -15.34 15.23 0.17
CA LEU A 41 -14.21 15.66 -0.67
C LEU A 41 -12.89 15.24 -0.03
N GLU A 42 -11.90 14.88 -0.86
CA GLU A 42 -10.57 14.50 -0.40
C GLU A 42 -9.89 15.63 0.41
N SER A 43 -10.25 16.89 0.13
CA SER A 43 -9.82 18.09 0.85
C SER A 43 -10.39 18.21 2.28
N ALA A 44 -11.53 17.58 2.58
CA ALA A 44 -12.17 17.60 3.90
C ALA A 44 -11.64 16.51 4.84
N ARG A 45 -10.85 15.54 4.32
CA ARG A 45 -10.26 14.51 5.17
C ARG A 45 -9.21 15.12 6.12
N PRO A 46 -9.22 14.73 7.41
CA PRO A 46 -8.23 15.21 8.37
C PRO A 46 -6.82 14.86 7.89
N ARG A 47 -5.98 15.88 7.69
CA ARG A 47 -4.59 15.69 7.29
C ARG A 47 -3.81 15.06 8.43
N SER A 48 -3.03 14.02 8.11
CA SER A 48 -2.14 13.37 9.06
C SER A 48 -1.06 14.36 9.54
N GLY A 49 -0.80 14.42 10.85
CA GLY A 49 0.28 15.23 11.38
C GLY A 49 1.66 14.76 10.91
N MET A 50 2.66 15.64 10.91
CA MET A 50 4.02 15.37 10.40
C MET A 50 4.64 14.07 10.95
N ARG A 51 4.48 13.82 12.25
CA ARG A 51 5.00 12.60 12.91
C ARG A 51 4.34 11.32 12.37
N MET A 52 3.04 11.36 12.15
CA MET A 52 2.26 10.22 11.65
C MET A 52 2.57 9.97 10.17
N ALA A 53 2.74 11.03 9.38
CA ALA A 53 3.22 10.94 8.00
C ALA A 53 4.63 10.33 7.92
N PHE A 54 5.56 10.77 8.77
CA PHE A 54 6.91 10.20 8.85
C PHE A 54 6.88 8.71 9.21
N MET A 55 6.11 8.30 10.22
CA MET A 55 6.01 6.89 10.60
C MET A 55 5.44 6.03 9.47
N ASN A 56 4.42 6.52 8.76
CA ASN A 56 3.87 5.81 7.61
C ASN A 56 4.89 5.68 6.47
N MET A 57 5.60 6.77 6.15
CA MET A 57 6.64 6.75 5.11
C MET A 57 7.78 5.80 5.49
N ALA A 58 8.25 5.84 6.74
CA ALA A 58 9.30 4.96 7.24
C ALA A 58 8.87 3.49 7.17
N ASN A 59 7.65 3.17 7.59
CA ASN A 59 7.13 1.80 7.53
C ASN A 59 7.02 1.28 6.08
N SER A 60 6.65 2.14 5.13
CA SER A 60 6.61 1.78 3.71
C SER A 60 8.00 1.47 3.14
N ILE A 61 9.02 2.29 3.42
CA ILE A 61 10.40 2.08 2.95
C ILE A 61 11.02 0.83 3.60
N ILE A 62 10.88 0.73 4.91
CA ILE A 62 11.57 -0.29 5.70
C ILE A 62 10.98 -1.68 5.45
N GLY A 63 9.65 -1.78 5.29
CA GLY A 63 8.81 -2.98 5.32
C GLY A 63 9.40 -4.27 4.72
N ALA A 64 8.90 -4.70 3.56
CA ALA A 64 9.39 -5.94 2.91
C ALA A 64 10.84 -5.78 2.38
N GLY A 65 11.27 -4.54 2.17
CA GLY A 65 12.57 -4.20 1.63
C GLY A 65 13.74 -4.76 2.43
N ILE A 66 13.66 -4.77 3.77
CA ILE A 66 14.79 -5.22 4.62
C ILE A 66 15.21 -6.67 4.34
N ILE A 67 14.26 -7.54 4.00
CA ILE A 67 14.49 -8.99 3.93
C ILE A 67 15.30 -9.31 2.67
N GLY A 68 15.13 -8.52 1.60
CA GLY A 68 15.87 -8.64 0.35
C GLY A 68 17.26 -8.00 0.37
N GLN A 69 17.56 -7.09 1.31
CA GLN A 69 18.84 -6.36 1.33
C GLN A 69 20.08 -7.28 1.48
N PRO A 70 20.11 -8.25 2.41
CA PRO A 70 21.27 -9.15 2.54
C PRO A 70 21.53 -9.96 1.26
N TYR A 71 20.45 -10.39 0.59
CA TYR A 71 20.53 -11.11 -0.68
C TYR A 71 21.07 -10.20 -1.79
N ALA A 72 20.59 -8.95 -1.89
CA ALA A 72 21.07 -7.98 -2.85
C ALA A 72 22.56 -7.65 -2.65
N LEU A 73 23.01 -7.46 -1.41
CA LEU A 73 24.43 -7.24 -1.10
C LEU A 73 25.29 -8.45 -1.47
N LYS A 74 24.81 -9.68 -1.23
CA LYS A 74 25.48 -10.90 -1.67
C LYS A 74 25.62 -10.99 -3.19
N GLN A 75 24.59 -10.54 -3.92
CA GLN A 75 24.55 -10.61 -5.39
C GLN A 75 25.30 -9.48 -6.10
N ALA A 76 25.39 -8.29 -5.51
CA ALA A 76 26.22 -7.20 -6.04
C ALA A 76 27.70 -7.35 -5.67
N GLY A 77 27.98 -7.95 -4.51
CA GLY A 77 29.25 -7.83 -3.80
C GLY A 77 29.20 -6.72 -2.76
N MET A 78 29.96 -6.85 -1.68
CA MET A 78 29.85 -5.97 -0.51
C MET A 78 30.14 -4.50 -0.84
N VAL A 79 31.26 -4.22 -1.53
CA VAL A 79 31.65 -2.85 -1.88
C VAL A 79 30.67 -2.25 -2.89
N THR A 80 30.40 -2.96 -3.99
CA THR A 80 29.47 -2.51 -5.02
C THR A 80 28.05 -2.31 -4.47
N GLY A 81 27.59 -3.20 -3.59
CA GLY A 81 26.30 -3.08 -2.92
C GLY A 81 26.19 -1.84 -2.04
N ILE A 82 27.24 -1.52 -1.27
CA ILE A 82 27.28 -0.29 -0.46
C ILE A 82 27.28 0.96 -1.35
N VAL A 83 28.10 0.98 -2.40
CA VAL A 83 28.13 2.10 -3.37
C VAL A 83 26.76 2.28 -4.01
N LEU A 84 26.12 1.18 -4.41
CA LEU A 84 24.79 1.18 -4.99
C LEU A 84 23.72 1.71 -4.04
N LEU A 85 23.78 1.34 -2.75
CA LEU A 85 22.91 1.91 -1.71
C LEU A 85 23.06 3.43 -1.58
N VAL A 86 24.31 3.93 -1.56
CA VAL A 86 24.58 5.38 -1.47
C VAL A 86 24.06 6.12 -2.70
N VAL A 87 24.34 5.61 -3.90
CA VAL A 87 23.87 6.22 -5.16
C VAL A 87 22.34 6.24 -5.23
N LEU A 88 21.67 5.14 -4.88
CA LEU A 88 20.21 5.07 -4.86
C LEU A 88 19.61 6.00 -3.80
N THR A 89 20.25 6.12 -2.63
CA THR A 89 19.81 7.08 -1.59
C THR A 89 19.84 8.51 -2.10
N ILE A 90 20.94 8.93 -2.75
CA ILE A 90 21.06 10.28 -3.34
C ILE A 90 20.00 10.47 -4.43
N THR A 91 19.83 9.47 -5.29
CA THR A 91 18.84 9.52 -6.39
C THR A 91 17.42 9.67 -5.84
N VAL A 92 17.05 8.93 -4.80
CA VAL A 92 15.71 8.98 -4.17
C VAL A 92 15.48 10.31 -3.44
N ASP A 93 16.46 10.82 -2.69
CA ASP A 93 16.36 12.15 -2.07
C ASP A 93 16.15 13.24 -3.14
N TRP A 94 16.90 13.17 -4.24
CA TRP A 94 16.76 14.11 -5.34
C TRP A 94 15.40 14.02 -6.04
N THR A 95 14.89 12.81 -6.32
CA THR A 95 13.58 12.64 -6.97
C THR A 95 12.43 13.04 -6.07
N ILE A 96 12.48 12.74 -4.76
CA ILE A 96 11.46 13.19 -3.80
C ILE A 96 11.41 14.72 -3.76
N ARG A 97 12.55 15.40 -3.70
CA ARG A 97 12.60 16.88 -3.74
C ARG A 97 12.01 17.42 -5.04
N LEU A 98 12.33 16.79 -6.16
CA LEU A 98 11.78 17.15 -7.46
C LEU A 98 10.25 17.01 -7.47
N ILE A 99 9.70 15.90 -6.96
CA ILE A 99 8.25 15.69 -6.87
C ILE A 99 7.60 16.76 -5.98
N VAL A 100 8.17 17.05 -4.81
CA VAL A 100 7.64 18.07 -3.89
C VAL A 100 7.65 19.46 -4.52
N VAL A 101 8.73 19.84 -5.21
CA VAL A 101 8.82 21.14 -5.88
C VAL A 101 7.80 21.24 -7.02
N ASN A 102 7.64 20.19 -7.84
CA ASN A 102 6.64 20.18 -8.91
C ASN A 102 5.20 20.18 -8.39
N SER A 103 4.89 19.44 -7.31
CA SER A 103 3.58 19.48 -6.65
C SER A 103 3.25 20.88 -6.11
N LYS A 104 4.23 21.57 -5.51
CA LYS A 104 4.05 22.97 -5.06
C LYS A 104 3.82 23.94 -6.23
N MET A 105 4.56 23.80 -7.33
CA MET A 105 4.41 24.69 -8.50
C MET A 105 3.10 24.44 -9.27
N SER A 106 2.65 23.19 -9.36
CA SER A 106 1.38 22.82 -10.01
C SER A 106 0.15 23.12 -9.16
N GLY A 107 0.31 23.36 -7.85
CA GLY A 107 -0.80 23.53 -6.92
C GLY A 107 -1.63 22.26 -6.69
N ALA A 108 -1.09 21.09 -7.08
CA ALA A 108 -1.79 19.82 -7.01
C ALA A 108 -1.53 19.09 -5.69
N ASP A 109 -2.60 18.60 -5.06
CA ASP A 109 -2.55 17.89 -3.77
C ASP A 109 -2.21 16.39 -3.91
N SER A 110 -2.13 15.86 -5.14
CA SER A 110 -1.78 14.45 -5.39
C SER A 110 -0.71 14.29 -6.47
N PHE A 111 0.03 13.18 -6.40
CA PHE A 111 1.09 12.89 -7.37
C PHE A 111 0.51 12.66 -8.78
N GLN A 112 -0.67 12.03 -8.86
CA GLN A 112 -1.41 11.85 -10.10
C GLN A 112 -1.84 13.19 -10.71
N ALA A 113 -2.36 14.11 -9.90
CA ALA A 113 -2.77 15.44 -10.36
C ALA A 113 -1.55 16.28 -10.78
N THR A 114 -0.43 16.18 -10.06
CA THR A 114 0.85 16.81 -10.44
C THR A 114 1.30 16.32 -11.82
N MET A 115 1.30 15.00 -12.04
CA MET A 115 1.68 14.42 -13.34
C MET A 115 0.71 14.79 -14.46
N GLN A 116 -0.59 14.86 -14.17
CA GLN A 116 -1.59 15.31 -15.14
C GLN A 116 -1.39 16.78 -15.53
N HIS A 117 -1.01 17.63 -14.57
CA HIS A 117 -0.75 19.04 -14.82
C HIS A 117 0.50 19.24 -15.68
N CYS A 118 1.59 18.53 -15.38
CA CYS A 118 2.86 18.69 -16.10
C CYS A 118 2.89 17.99 -17.47
N PHE A 119 2.26 16.82 -17.61
CA PHE A 119 2.37 15.96 -18.80
C PHE A 119 1.03 15.64 -19.46
N GLY A 120 -0.08 16.21 -18.98
CA GLY A 120 -1.41 15.93 -19.50
C GLY A 120 -1.90 14.51 -19.21
N ARG A 121 -2.83 14.03 -20.05
CA ARG A 121 -3.49 12.74 -19.85
C ARG A 121 -2.55 11.54 -19.96
N SER A 122 -1.51 11.62 -20.80
CA SER A 122 -0.51 10.57 -20.95
C SER A 122 0.29 10.37 -19.65
N GLY A 123 0.70 11.47 -19.00
CA GLY A 123 1.37 11.43 -17.71
C GLY A 123 0.53 10.79 -16.61
N LEU A 124 -0.76 11.16 -16.53
CA LEU A 124 -1.71 10.55 -15.59
C LEU A 124 -1.80 9.02 -15.76
N ILE A 125 -1.92 8.55 -17.01
CA ILE A 125 -2.03 7.12 -17.30
C ILE A 125 -0.72 6.41 -16.95
N ALA A 126 0.42 6.96 -17.37
CA ALA A 126 1.73 6.38 -17.11
C ALA A 126 2.00 6.23 -15.60
N ILE A 127 1.74 7.27 -14.81
CA ILE A 127 1.97 7.19 -13.36
C ILE A 127 0.97 6.27 -12.67
N SER A 128 -0.28 6.22 -13.12
CA SER A 128 -1.29 5.34 -12.54
C SER A 128 -0.95 3.87 -12.78
N ILE A 129 -0.44 3.52 -13.97
CA ILE A 129 0.05 2.17 -14.27
C ILE A 129 1.28 1.83 -13.44
N ALA A 130 2.22 2.76 -13.31
CA ALA A 130 3.43 2.54 -12.49
C ALA A 130 3.09 2.31 -11.01
N GLN A 131 2.22 3.14 -10.44
CA GLN A 131 1.76 3.01 -9.05
C GLN A 131 0.96 1.71 -8.84
N TRP A 132 0.13 1.33 -9.81
CA TRP A 132 -0.58 0.04 -9.78
C TRP A 132 0.38 -1.15 -9.80
N ALA A 133 1.37 -1.14 -10.72
CA ALA A 133 2.35 -2.21 -10.83
C ALA A 133 3.19 -2.33 -9.54
N PHE A 134 3.59 -1.19 -8.96
CA PHE A 134 4.31 -1.15 -7.69
C PHE A 134 3.48 -1.72 -6.54
N ALA A 135 2.25 -1.26 -6.36
CA ALA A 135 1.35 -1.75 -5.31
C ALA A 135 1.05 -3.25 -5.47
N PHE A 136 0.80 -3.70 -6.71
CA PHE A 136 0.57 -5.11 -7.02
C PHE A 136 1.79 -5.98 -6.69
N GLY A 137 2.99 -5.55 -7.09
CA GLY A 137 4.24 -6.24 -6.75
C GLY A 137 4.48 -6.31 -5.24
N GLY A 138 4.22 -5.22 -4.53
CA GLY A 138 4.28 -5.18 -3.06
C GLY A 138 3.33 -6.18 -2.42
N MET A 139 2.07 -6.25 -2.87
CA MET A 139 1.09 -7.21 -2.35
C MET A 139 1.51 -8.66 -2.59
N ILE A 140 2.08 -8.98 -3.76
CA ILE A 140 2.62 -10.32 -4.03
C ILE A 140 3.77 -10.64 -3.08
N ALA A 141 4.71 -9.70 -2.89
CA ALA A 141 5.84 -9.89 -1.99
C ALA A 141 5.37 -10.16 -0.54
N PHE A 142 4.38 -9.40 -0.06
CA PHE A 142 3.76 -9.65 1.26
C PHE A 142 3.15 -11.06 1.34
N CYS A 143 2.41 -11.50 0.33
CA CYS A 143 1.83 -12.85 0.32
C CYS A 143 2.90 -13.95 0.37
N ILE A 144 4.01 -13.78 -0.36
CA ILE A 144 5.15 -14.71 -0.34
C ILE A 144 5.79 -14.75 1.05
N ILE A 145 6.09 -13.59 1.64
CA ILE A 145 6.72 -13.49 2.97
C ILE A 145 5.84 -14.15 4.04
N VAL A 146 4.54 -13.87 4.04
CA VAL A 146 3.56 -14.48 4.95
C VAL A 146 3.54 -16.00 4.76
N GLY A 147 3.39 -16.47 3.52
CA GLY A 147 3.33 -17.90 3.21
C GLY A 147 4.60 -18.66 3.59
N ASP A 148 5.77 -18.03 3.50
CA ASP A 148 7.05 -18.68 3.78
C ASP A 148 7.40 -18.60 5.28
N THR A 149 6.98 -17.55 5.99
CA THR A 149 7.38 -17.31 7.39
C THR A 149 6.41 -17.91 8.39
N ILE A 150 5.10 -17.74 8.17
CA ILE A 150 4.07 -18.05 9.17
C ILE A 150 4.01 -19.55 9.53
N PRO A 151 4.08 -20.50 8.59
CA PRO A 151 4.09 -21.92 8.94
C PRO A 151 5.24 -22.29 9.88
N HIS A 152 6.43 -21.72 9.63
CA HIS A 152 7.62 -21.94 10.46
C HIS A 152 7.46 -21.35 11.86
N VAL A 153 6.86 -20.15 11.98
CA VAL A 153 6.59 -19.52 13.27
C VAL A 153 5.59 -20.33 14.09
N PHE A 154 4.50 -20.81 13.48
CA PHE A 154 3.53 -21.68 14.16
C PHE A 154 4.17 -22.99 14.63
N ALA A 155 5.00 -23.60 13.79
CA ALA A 155 5.70 -24.84 14.14
C ALA A 155 6.70 -24.66 15.30
N ALA A 156 7.29 -23.47 15.45
CA ALA A 156 8.22 -23.15 16.54
C ALA A 156 7.50 -22.81 17.85
N LEU A 157 6.37 -22.10 17.79
CA LEU A 157 5.60 -21.70 18.98
C LEU A 157 4.80 -22.87 19.58
N PHE A 158 4.32 -23.77 18.74
CA PHE A 158 3.46 -24.88 19.15
C PHE A 158 3.99 -26.24 18.68
N PRO A 159 5.12 -26.71 19.22
CA PRO A 159 5.71 -27.99 18.82
C PRO A 159 4.78 -29.19 19.09
N SER A 160 3.89 -29.08 20.08
CA SER A 160 2.91 -30.13 20.45
C SER A 160 1.63 -30.14 19.62
N LEU A 161 1.44 -29.19 18.68
CA LEU A 161 0.25 -29.13 17.81
C LEU A 161 0.42 -29.88 16.47
N ARG A 162 1.59 -30.48 16.21
CA ARG A 162 1.84 -31.29 14.99
C ARG A 162 0.90 -32.49 14.85
N ASP A 163 0.34 -32.98 15.95
CA ASP A 163 -0.55 -34.14 15.99
C ASP A 163 -2.04 -33.79 15.79
N MET A 164 -2.39 -32.50 15.70
CA MET A 164 -3.79 -32.05 15.57
C MET A 164 -4.17 -31.81 14.10
N GLN A 165 -5.17 -32.54 13.61
CA GLN A 165 -5.66 -32.56 12.21
C GLN A 165 -6.01 -31.18 11.63
N PHE A 166 -6.34 -30.19 12.48
CA PHE A 166 -6.65 -28.81 12.08
C PHE A 166 -5.41 -28.01 11.63
N LEU A 167 -4.19 -28.37 12.06
CA LEU A 167 -2.97 -27.65 11.69
C LEU A 167 -2.43 -28.00 10.30
N TRP A 168 -2.94 -29.04 9.62
CA TRP A 168 -2.54 -29.31 8.23
C TRP A 168 -2.86 -28.12 7.31
N LEU A 169 -3.99 -27.45 7.57
CA LEU A 169 -4.41 -26.24 6.86
C LEU A 169 -3.50 -25.03 7.16
N LEU A 170 -2.87 -24.97 8.33
CA LEU A 170 -1.89 -23.92 8.70
C LEU A 170 -0.44 -24.31 8.35
N THR A 171 -0.22 -25.55 7.91
CA THR A 171 1.07 -26.05 7.42
C THR A 171 1.19 -25.85 5.92
N ASP A 172 0.08 -25.94 5.18
CA ASP A 172 0.07 -25.68 3.74
C ASP A 172 0.20 -24.18 3.44
N ARG A 173 1.26 -23.84 2.70
CA ARG A 173 1.58 -22.47 2.28
C ARG A 173 0.39 -21.76 1.63
N ARG A 174 -0.38 -22.44 0.78
CA ARG A 174 -1.48 -21.83 0.03
C ARG A 174 -2.65 -21.51 0.95
N ALA A 175 -2.95 -22.43 1.86
CA ALA A 175 -4.03 -22.25 2.82
C ALA A 175 -3.72 -21.13 3.84
N VAL A 176 -2.48 -21.00 4.30
CA VAL A 176 -2.04 -19.87 5.15
C VAL A 176 -2.17 -18.53 4.42
N ILE A 177 -1.74 -18.45 3.16
CA ILE A 177 -1.87 -17.23 2.36
C ILE A 177 -3.34 -16.84 2.22
N VAL A 178 -4.22 -17.77 1.86
CA VAL A 178 -5.66 -17.51 1.68
C VAL A 178 -6.30 -17.07 3.01
N LEU A 179 -5.98 -17.75 4.11
CA LEU A 179 -6.50 -17.41 5.44
C LEU A 179 -6.06 -16.00 5.87
N PHE A 180 -4.77 -15.67 5.73
CA PHE A 180 -4.26 -14.35 6.09
C PHE A 180 -4.84 -13.24 5.22
N ILE A 181 -5.03 -13.50 3.92
CA ILE A 181 -5.67 -12.54 3.02
C ILE A 181 -7.12 -12.29 3.46
N LEU A 182 -7.91 -13.34 3.66
CA LEU A 182 -9.35 -13.20 3.96
C LEU A 182 -9.61 -12.68 5.38
N CYS A 183 -8.87 -13.15 6.37
CA CYS A 183 -9.14 -12.84 7.78
C CYS A 183 -8.40 -11.59 8.28
N ILE A 184 -7.29 -11.19 7.64
CA ILE A 184 -6.46 -10.07 8.11
C ILE A 184 -6.33 -9.01 7.03
N SER A 185 -5.73 -9.34 5.87
CA SER A 185 -5.43 -8.31 4.86
C SER A 185 -6.68 -7.63 4.31
N TYR A 186 -7.72 -8.40 3.98
CA TYR A 186 -8.95 -7.89 3.39
C TYR A 186 -9.74 -6.95 4.33
N PRO A 187 -10.03 -7.33 5.59
CA PRO A 187 -10.72 -6.42 6.51
C PRO A 187 -9.87 -5.18 6.84
N LEU A 188 -8.54 -5.33 6.90
CA LEU A 188 -7.65 -4.20 7.15
C LEU A 188 -7.58 -3.22 5.97
N SER A 189 -7.63 -3.73 4.73
CA SER A 189 -7.73 -2.91 3.51
C SER A 189 -9.07 -2.18 3.38
N LEU A 190 -10.13 -2.67 4.02
CA LEU A 190 -11.43 -2.00 4.04
C LEU A 190 -11.46 -0.78 4.98
N TYR A 191 -10.45 -0.67 5.85
CA TYR A 191 -10.31 0.45 6.77
C TYR A 191 -9.88 1.72 6.01
N ARG A 192 -10.82 2.63 5.77
CA ARG A 192 -10.63 3.84 4.93
C ARG A 192 -9.72 4.92 5.54
N ASP A 193 -9.34 4.80 6.80
CA ASP A 193 -8.68 5.88 7.56
C ASP A 193 -7.20 5.57 7.83
N ILE A 194 -6.33 6.18 7.01
CA ILE A 194 -4.86 6.06 7.08
C ILE A 194 -4.32 6.59 8.42
N ALA A 195 -5.03 7.51 9.08
CA ALA A 195 -4.58 8.09 10.36
C ALA A 195 -4.70 7.07 11.52
N LYS A 196 -5.68 6.16 11.47
CA LYS A 196 -5.82 5.07 12.45
C LYS A 196 -4.77 3.99 12.23
N LEU A 197 -4.35 3.76 10.99
CA LEU A 197 -3.23 2.87 10.62
C LEU A 197 -1.88 3.38 11.11
N ALA A 198 -1.68 4.69 11.26
CA ALA A 198 -0.40 5.23 11.71
C ALA A 198 -0.04 4.85 13.17
N LYS A 199 -1.03 4.58 14.04
CA LYS A 199 -0.76 3.98 15.36
C LYS A 199 -0.27 2.54 15.25
N ALA A 200 -0.84 1.76 14.33
CA ALA A 200 -0.36 0.41 14.03
C ALA A 200 1.03 0.43 13.37
N SER A 201 1.28 1.42 12.50
CA SER A 201 2.58 1.68 11.87
C SER A 201 3.69 1.94 12.90
N ALA A 202 3.38 2.68 13.97
CA ALA A 202 4.33 2.88 15.07
C ALA A 202 4.72 1.55 15.75
N LEU A 203 3.77 0.64 15.96
CA LEU A 203 4.04 -0.68 16.53
C LEU A 203 4.85 -1.57 15.56
N ALA A 204 4.59 -1.48 14.26
CA ALA A 204 5.37 -2.16 13.23
C ALA A 204 6.83 -1.67 13.18
N LEU A 205 7.08 -0.36 13.35
CA LEU A 205 8.44 0.16 13.45
C LEU A 205 9.17 -0.35 14.70
N VAL A 206 8.47 -0.45 15.84
CA VAL A 206 9.06 -1.04 17.06
C VAL A 206 9.41 -2.51 16.86
N SER A 207 8.51 -3.31 16.25
CA SER A 207 8.82 -4.72 15.96
C SER A 207 9.99 -4.86 14.99
N MET A 208 10.11 -3.94 14.03
CA MET A 208 11.25 -3.88 13.12
C MET A 208 12.56 -3.64 13.85
N LEU A 209 12.60 -2.70 14.79
CA LEU A 209 13.78 -2.45 15.61
C LEU A 209 14.18 -3.69 16.41
N VAL A 210 13.21 -4.42 16.96
CA VAL A 210 13.45 -5.70 17.64
C VAL A 210 14.07 -6.73 16.70
N ILE A 211 13.59 -6.84 15.45
CA ILE A 211 14.17 -7.74 14.44
C ILE A 211 15.63 -7.35 14.16
N VAL A 212 15.91 -6.07 13.93
CA VAL A 212 17.28 -5.58 13.65
C VAL A 212 18.21 -5.90 14.83
N VAL A 213 17.80 -5.58 16.06
CA VAL A 213 18.59 -5.88 17.27
C VAL A 213 18.84 -7.39 17.40
N THR A 214 17.81 -8.20 17.16
CA THR A 214 17.93 -9.67 17.21
C THR A 214 18.92 -10.19 16.17
N VAL A 215 18.85 -9.69 14.94
CA VAL A 215 19.76 -10.07 13.85
C VAL A 215 21.21 -9.66 14.17
N VAL A 216 21.43 -8.46 14.72
CA VAL A 216 22.76 -8.00 15.14
C VAL A 216 23.33 -8.90 16.25
N ILE A 217 22.55 -9.20 17.28
CA ILE A 217 22.99 -10.07 18.39
C ILE A 217 23.27 -11.49 17.91
N GLN A 218 22.36 -12.07 17.11
CA GLN A 218 22.56 -13.40 16.53
C GLN A 218 23.78 -13.43 15.61
N GLY A 219 24.01 -12.39 14.81
CA GLY A 219 25.17 -12.28 13.93
C GLY A 219 26.51 -12.46 14.66
N PHE A 220 26.63 -11.92 15.89
CA PHE A 220 27.83 -12.13 16.71
C PHE A 220 27.90 -13.52 17.35
N ARG A 221 26.75 -14.16 17.63
CA ARG A 221 26.66 -15.51 18.25
C ARG A 221 26.81 -16.66 17.25
N VAL A 222 26.72 -16.41 15.95
CA VAL A 222 26.85 -17.45 14.92
C VAL A 222 28.27 -18.04 14.92
N PRO A 223 28.41 -19.38 15.02
CA PRO A 223 29.70 -20.09 14.92
C PRO A 223 30.47 -19.73 13.65
N SER A 224 31.80 -19.69 13.73
CA SER A 224 32.66 -19.32 12.60
C SER A 224 32.48 -20.22 11.36
N GLU A 225 32.04 -21.46 11.54
CA GLU A 225 31.78 -22.42 10.45
C GLU A 225 30.56 -22.05 9.58
N LEU A 226 29.62 -21.27 10.12
CA LEU A 226 28.42 -20.81 9.42
C LEU A 226 28.57 -19.39 8.85
N ARG A 227 29.73 -18.75 9.05
CA ARG A 227 30.01 -17.43 8.47
C ARG A 227 30.41 -17.60 7.00
N GLY A 228 29.71 -16.88 6.11
CA GLY A 228 30.04 -16.89 4.69
C GLY A 228 31.45 -16.36 4.41
N ASP A 229 32.11 -16.91 3.39
CA ASP A 229 33.44 -16.42 2.97
C ASP A 229 33.34 -15.01 2.38
N LEU A 230 34.12 -14.10 2.94
CA LEU A 230 34.16 -12.68 2.55
C LEU A 230 35.03 -12.45 1.31
N LYS A 231 35.99 -13.33 1.01
CA LYS A 231 37.03 -13.07 0.00
C LYS A 231 36.52 -13.13 -1.45
N GLY A 232 35.53 -13.99 -1.74
CA GLY A 232 34.96 -14.12 -3.09
C GLY A 232 33.90 -13.09 -3.46
N ASN A 233 33.27 -12.44 -2.47
CA ASN A 233 32.10 -11.58 -2.65
C ASN A 233 32.38 -10.09 -2.41
N LEU A 234 33.65 -9.68 -2.39
CA LEU A 234 34.00 -8.34 -1.91
C LEU A 234 33.73 -7.23 -2.95
N ILE A 235 34.02 -7.48 -4.24
CA ILE A 235 34.08 -6.42 -5.25
C ILE A 235 32.89 -6.45 -6.21
N ILE A 236 32.84 -7.37 -7.19
CA ILE A 236 31.75 -7.42 -8.18
C ILE A 236 31.36 -8.86 -8.41
N ASN A 237 30.06 -9.13 -8.34
CA ASN A 237 29.48 -10.43 -8.64
C ASN A 237 28.48 -10.30 -9.81
N SER A 238 28.20 -11.41 -10.52
CA SER A 238 27.38 -11.44 -11.73
C SER A 238 25.91 -11.06 -11.48
N GLY A 239 25.47 -11.08 -10.22
CA GLY A 239 24.13 -10.71 -9.78
C GLY A 239 23.88 -9.20 -9.63
N PHE A 240 24.77 -8.33 -10.12
CA PHE A 240 24.63 -6.86 -9.98
C PHE A 240 23.26 -6.34 -10.42
N PHE A 241 22.76 -6.73 -11.60
CA PHE A 241 21.46 -6.25 -12.11
C PHE A 241 20.28 -6.67 -11.22
N GLN A 242 20.36 -7.86 -10.62
CA GLN A 242 19.35 -8.34 -9.69
C GLN A 242 19.37 -7.51 -8.40
N ALA A 243 20.56 -7.19 -7.90
CA ALA A 243 20.73 -6.34 -6.72
C ALA A 243 20.19 -4.92 -6.96
N VAL A 244 20.42 -4.33 -8.14
CA VAL A 244 19.83 -3.04 -8.51
C VAL A 244 18.31 -3.08 -8.42
N GLY A 245 17.68 -4.13 -8.96
CA GLY A 245 16.22 -4.29 -8.90
C GLY A 245 15.69 -4.41 -7.47
N VAL A 246 16.32 -5.24 -6.64
CA VAL A 246 15.91 -5.46 -5.24
C VAL A 246 16.10 -4.21 -4.38
N ILE A 247 17.25 -3.54 -4.51
CA ILE A 247 17.55 -2.33 -3.73
C ILE A 247 16.66 -1.18 -4.20
N SER A 248 16.46 -1.01 -5.52
CA SER A 248 15.59 0.05 -6.03
C SER A 248 14.15 -0.13 -5.54
N PHE A 249 13.62 -1.36 -5.59
CA PHE A 249 12.27 -1.68 -5.11
C PHE A 249 12.11 -1.39 -3.61
N ALA A 250 13.12 -1.70 -2.80
CA ALA A 250 13.10 -1.44 -1.36
C ALA A 250 13.13 0.06 -0.99
N PHE A 251 13.62 0.92 -1.88
CA PHE A 251 13.73 2.36 -1.63
C PHE A 251 12.55 3.17 -2.20
N VAL A 252 11.56 2.52 -2.82
CA VAL A 252 10.32 3.18 -3.26
C VAL A 252 9.38 3.37 -2.07
N CYS A 253 8.81 4.57 -1.94
CA CYS A 253 7.86 4.95 -0.91
C CYS A 253 6.59 5.58 -1.48
#